data_AF-A0A419KFG6-F1
#
_entry.id   AF-A0A419KFG6-F1
#
_cell.length_a   1.000
_cell.length_b   1.000
_cell.length_c   1.000
_cell.angle_alpha   90.00
_cell.angle_beta   90.00
_cell.angle_gamma   90.00
#
_symmetry.space_group_name_H-M   'P 1'
#
loop_
_entity.id
_entity.type
_entity.pdbx_description
1 polymer ?
#
loop_
_entity_poly.entity_id
_entity_poly.type
_entity_poly.pdbx_seq_one_letter_code
_entity_poly.pdbx_strand_id
1 'polypeptide(L)'
;MEEKIYELPIPRAITTGIIFEAAEKFGLEVDQEKPPEDAFDPRTNLPIRDYVPRIILRGDSPEKLLAAKEYIYKKHEEWITNLEEWRKRRMEQIQSKFRK
;
A
#
# COMPACT_ATOMS: atom_id res chain seq x y z
N MET A 1 12.21 -8.27 29.00
CA MET A 1 11.65 -9.16 27.97
C MET A 1 11.72 -8.38 26.67
N GLU A 2 12.41 -8.88 25.64
CA GLU A 2 12.33 -8.26 24.31
C GLU A 2 10.88 -8.32 23.86
N GLU A 3 10.28 -7.16 23.61
CA GLU A 3 8.97 -7.08 22.98
C GLU A 3 9.11 -7.69 21.58
N LYS A 4 8.38 -8.78 21.31
CA LYS A 4 8.37 -9.37 19.97
C LYS A 4 7.68 -8.39 19.02
N ILE A 5 8.47 -7.75 18.18
CA ILE A 5 7.96 -6.93 17.07
C ILE A 5 7.59 -7.89 15.95
N TYR A 6 6.31 -7.89 15.59
CA TYR A 6 5.80 -8.62 14.44
C TYR A 6 5.80 -7.70 13.23
N GLU A 7 6.11 -8.26 12.06
CA GLU A 7 6.18 -7.51 10.80
C GLU A 7 5.21 -8.08 9.77
N LEU A 8 4.52 -7.20 9.05
CA LEU A 8 3.67 -7.55 7.92
C LEU A 8 4.06 -6.72 6.70
N PRO A 9 4.70 -7.33 5.68
CA PRO A 9 4.97 -6.64 4.42
C PRO A 9 3.67 -6.50 3.60
N ILE A 10 3.39 -5.29 3.13
CA ILE A 10 2.23 -4.95 2.30
C ILE A 10 2.60 -5.02 0.81
N PRO A 11 1.74 -5.56 -0.07
CA PRO A 11 1.95 -5.54 -1.52
C PRO A 11 2.04 -4.11 -2.09
N ARG A 12 2.89 -3.92 -3.11
CA ARG A 12 3.22 -2.61 -3.71
C ARG A 12 2.07 -1.93 -4.48
N ALA A 13 0.97 -2.64 -4.73
CA ALA A 13 -0.19 -2.13 -5.49
C ALA A 13 -1.30 -1.55 -4.59
N ILE A 14 -1.14 -1.63 -3.27
CA ILE A 14 -2.13 -1.10 -2.32
C ILE A 14 -1.96 0.42 -2.20
N THR A 15 -3.09 1.14 -2.23
CA THR A 15 -3.13 2.58 -2.04
C THR A 15 -2.54 2.96 -0.68
N THR A 16 -1.49 3.77 -0.68
CA THR A 16 -0.73 4.15 0.53
C THR A 16 -1.60 4.78 1.62
N GLY A 17 -2.59 5.61 1.25
CA GLY A 17 -3.51 6.22 2.21
C GLY A 17 -4.30 5.21 3.05
N ILE A 18 -4.70 4.08 2.45
CA ILE A 18 -5.42 2.99 3.14
C ILE A 18 -4.50 2.31 4.16
N ILE A 19 -3.21 2.20 3.85
CA ILE A 19 -2.21 1.61 4.75
C ILE A 19 -2.01 2.51 5.99
N PHE A 20 -1.87 3.82 5.80
CA PHE A 20 -1.75 4.77 6.90
C PHE A 20 -3.01 4.81 7.78
N GLU A 21 -4.20 4.78 7.16
CA GLU A 21 -5.47 4.71 7.89
C GLU A 21 -5.55 3.44 8.75
N ALA A 22 -5.12 2.30 8.23
CA ALA A 22 -5.05 1.06 8.99
C ALA A 22 -4.03 1.15 10.14
N ALA A 23 -2.85 1.71 9.88
CA ALA A 23 -1.81 1.83 10.89
C ALA A 23 -2.26 2.69 12.08
N GLU A 24 -2.89 3.83 11.81
CA GLU A 24 -3.46 4.69 12.85
C GLU A 24 -4.58 3.97 13.63
N LYS A 25 -5.49 3.30 12.92
CA LYS A 25 -6.63 2.61 13.53
C LYS A 25 -6.23 1.46 14.46
N PHE A 26 -5.19 0.71 14.11
CA PHE A 26 -4.74 -0.46 14.86
C PHE A 26 -3.52 -0.16 15.76
N GLY A 27 -3.04 1.08 15.81
CA GLY A 27 -1.88 1.47 16.60
C GLY A 27 -0.60 0.78 16.14
N LEU A 28 -0.40 0.66 14.84
CA LEU A 28 0.75 0.02 14.20
C LEU A 28 1.75 1.06 13.72
N GLU A 29 3.02 0.69 13.69
CA GLU A 29 4.08 1.51 13.11
C GLU A 29 4.22 1.20 11.61
N VAL A 30 4.46 2.24 10.81
CA VAL A 30 4.72 2.12 9.37
C VAL A 30 6.21 2.29 9.12
N ASP A 31 6.85 1.26 8.59
CA ASP A 31 8.25 1.30 8.14
C ASP A 31 8.33 0.90 6.65
N GLN A 32 9.54 0.91 6.09
CA GLN A 32 9.83 0.46 4.74
C GLN A 32 10.84 -0.69 4.75
N GLU A 33 10.66 -1.58 3.77
CA GLU A 33 11.62 -2.62 3.47
C GLU A 33 13.00 -2.00 3.22
N LYS A 34 14.01 -2.50 3.95
CA LYS A 34 15.38 -2.05 3.74
C LYS A 34 15.82 -2.44 2.33
N PRO A 35 16.50 -1.53 1.61
CA PRO A 35 17.01 -1.87 0.31
C PRO A 35 18.07 -2.97 0.38
N PRO A 36 18.11 -3.87 -0.62
CA PRO A 36 19.26 -4.74 -0.85
C PRO A 36 20.54 -3.91 -0.95
N GLU A 37 21.66 -4.48 -0.49
CA GLU A 37 22.97 -3.82 -0.55
C GLU A 37 23.39 -3.48 -1.99
N ASP A 38 22.90 -4.22 -2.99
CA ASP A 38 23.16 -4.02 -4.42
C ASP A 38 22.10 -3.16 -5.13
N ALA A 39 21.13 -2.59 -4.41
CA ALA A 39 20.04 -1.82 -5.03
C ALA A 39 20.44 -0.43 -5.50
N PHE A 40 21.52 0.14 -4.95
CA PHE A 40 21.98 1.51 -5.22
C PHE A 40 23.41 1.54 -5.74
N ASP A 41 23.68 2.46 -6.67
CA ASP A 41 25.02 2.68 -7.21
C ASP A 41 25.88 3.34 -6.13
N PRO A 42 26.99 2.71 -5.70
CA PRO A 42 27.86 3.27 -4.66
C PRO A 42 28.42 4.65 -4.99
N ARG A 43 28.48 5.01 -6.28
CA ARG A 43 29.05 6.29 -6.74
C ARG A 43 28.01 7.40 -6.82
N THR A 44 26.77 7.08 -7.18
CA THR A 44 25.69 8.08 -7.41
C THR A 44 24.59 8.04 -6.36
N ASN A 45 24.54 7.00 -5.54
CA ASN A 45 23.48 6.70 -4.59
C ASN A 45 22.08 6.68 -5.24
N LEU A 46 22.03 6.42 -6.55
CA LEU A 46 20.79 6.25 -7.32
C LEU A 46 20.45 4.76 -7.43
N PRO A 47 19.17 4.39 -7.54
CA PRO A 47 18.77 3.00 -7.75
C PRO A 47 19.36 2.45 -9.06
N ILE A 48 20.08 1.32 -9.02
CA ILE A 48 20.62 0.65 -10.22
C ILE A 48 19.55 -0.20 -10.91
N ARG A 49 18.59 -0.70 -10.13
CA ARG A 49 17.44 -1.47 -10.60
C ARG A 49 16.16 -0.71 -10.29
N ASP A 50 15.05 -1.13 -10.90
CA ASP A 50 13.68 -0.73 -10.51
C ASP A 50 13.35 -1.26 -9.10
N TYR A 51 14.11 -0.85 -8.10
CA TYR A 51 13.91 -1.19 -6.71
C TYR A 51 12.91 -0.22 -6.11
N VAL A 52 11.74 -0.75 -5.75
CA VAL A 52 10.72 -0.04 -5.00
C VAL A 52 10.56 -0.76 -3.66
N PRO A 53 10.80 -0.10 -2.52
CA PRO A 53 10.64 -0.75 -1.22
C PRO A 53 9.16 -1.09 -0.96
N ARG A 54 8.90 -2.21 -0.26
CA ARG A 54 7.56 -2.48 0.29
C ARG A 54 7.35 -1.68 1.57
N ILE A 55 6.10 -1.33 1.84
CA ILE A 55 5.72 -0.82 3.16
C ILE A 55 5.59 -2.01 4.10
N ILE A 56 6.10 -1.88 5.32
CA ILE A 56 6.04 -2.86 6.38
C ILE A 56 5.21 -2.28 7.52
N LEU A 57 4.21 -3.01 7.99
CA LEU A 57 3.53 -2.70 9.24
C LEU A 57 4.19 -3.46 10.38
N ARG A 58 4.50 -2.75 11.46
CA ARG A 58 5.06 -3.30 12.70
C ARG A 58 4.07 -3.19 13.84
N GLY A 59 4.00 -4.22 14.67
CA GLY A 59 3.12 -4.24 15.82
C GLY A 59 3.58 -5.16 16.93
N ASP A 60 3.01 -4.95 18.10
CA ASP A 60 3.17 -5.76 19.32
C ASP A 60 2.38 -7.06 19.29
N SER A 61 1.37 -7.17 18.41
CA SER A 61 0.45 -8.29 18.33
C SER A 61 0.23 -8.77 16.89
N PRO A 62 0.33 -10.09 16.63
CA PRO A 62 0.02 -10.66 15.32
C PRO A 62 -1.46 -10.53 14.97
N GLU A 63 -2.36 -10.48 15.96
CA GLU A 63 -3.80 -10.31 15.74
C GLU A 63 -4.13 -8.92 15.19
N LYS A 64 -3.47 -7.87 15.72
CA LYS A 64 -3.61 -6.50 15.21
C LYS A 64 -3.14 -6.39 13.76
N LEU A 65 -2.01 -7.04 13.42
CA LEU A 65 -1.50 -7.07 12.05
C LEU A 65 -2.44 -7.81 11.10
N LEU A 66 -3.03 -8.93 11.55
CA LEU A 66 -4.01 -9.67 10.75
C LEU A 66 -5.27 -8.83 10.50
N ALA A 67 -5.80 -8.19 11.55
CA ALA A 67 -6.96 -7.31 11.43
C ALA A 67 -6.68 -6.11 10.51
N ALA A 68 -5.49 -5.52 10.60
CA ALA A 68 -5.06 -4.45 9.71
C ALA A 68 -4.96 -4.93 8.26
N LYS A 69 -4.43 -6.13 8.01
CA LYS A 69 -4.37 -6.74 6.68
C LYS A 69 -5.75 -6.89 6.05
N GLU A 70 -6.69 -7.46 6.79
CA GLU A 70 -8.07 -7.65 6.32
C GLU A 70 -8.76 -6.32 6.03
N TYR A 71 -8.56 -5.34 6.91
CA TYR A 71 -9.06 -3.98 6.73
C TYR A 71 -8.54 -3.34 5.44
N ILE A 72 -7.21 -3.41 5.23
CA ILE A 72 -6.55 -2.84 4.06
C ILE A 72 -7.09 -3.47 2.77
N TYR A 73 -7.18 -4.80 2.72
CA TYR A 73 -7.63 -5.49 1.51
C TYR A 73 -9.08 -5.18 1.19
N LYS A 74 -9.96 -5.19 2.19
CA LYS A 74 -11.37 -4.83 1.99
C LYS A 74 -11.53 -3.39 1.49
N LYS A 75 -10.88 -2.43 2.15
CA LYS A 75 -10.92 -1.02 1.74
C LYS A 75 -10.34 -0.79 0.36
N HIS A 76 -9.28 -1.50 0.00
CA HIS A 76 -8.66 -1.38 -1.31
C HIS A 76 -9.55 -1.96 -2.41
N GLU A 77 -10.21 -3.09 -2.17
CA GLU A 77 -11.21 -3.67 -3.08
C GLU A 77 -12.40 -2.72 -3.31
N GLU A 78 -12.93 -2.13 -2.23
CA GLU A 78 -13.98 -1.10 -2.32
C GLU A 78 -13.52 0.11 -3.13
N TRP A 79 -12.26 0.54 -2.93
CA TRP A 79 -11.68 1.67 -3.67
C TRP A 79 -11.55 1.36 -5.16
N ILE A 80 -11.05 0.17 -5.54
CA ILE A 80 -10.96 -0.27 -6.94
C ILE A 80 -12.34 -0.28 -7.59
N THR A 81 -13.33 -0.88 -6.92
CA THR A 81 -14.70 -1.01 -7.45
C THR A 81 -15.31 0.36 -7.75
N ASN A 82 -15.20 1.30 -6.81
CA ASN A 82 -15.70 2.66 -7.00
C ASN A 82 -14.97 3.41 -8.13
N LEU A 83 -13.68 3.15 -8.31
CA LEU A 83 -12.87 3.77 -9.36
C LEU A 83 -13.26 3.25 -10.75
N GLU A 84 -13.60 1.98 -10.89
CA GLU A 84 -14.12 1.40 -12.14
C GLU A 84 -15.49 1.98 -12.50
N GLU A 85 -16.40 2.11 -11.53
CA GLU A 85 -17.69 2.76 -11.74
C GLU A 85 -17.52 4.20 -12.23
N TRP A 86 -16.63 4.95 -11.58
CA TRP A 86 -16.33 6.32 -11.96
C TRP A 86 -15.76 6.40 -13.39
N ARG A 87 -14.82 5.51 -13.73
CA ARG A 87 -14.26 5.41 -15.09
C ARG A 87 -15.34 5.13 -16.13
N LYS A 88 -16.28 4.22 -15.84
CA LYS A 88 -17.39 3.90 -16.74
C LYS A 88 -18.30 5.11 -16.96
N ARG A 89 -18.74 5.78 -15.89
CA ARG A 89 -19.56 7.01 -15.97
C ARG A 89 -18.83 8.11 -16.76
N ARG A 90 -17.53 8.25 -16.55
CA ARG A 90 -16.69 9.23 -17.28
C ARG A 90 -16.67 8.93 -18.78
N MET A 91 -16.49 7.67 -19.18
CA MET A 91 -16.51 7.25 -20.58
C MET A 91 -17.86 7.50 -21.25
N GLU A 92 -18.97 7.19 -20.58
CA GLU A 92 -20.32 7.47 -21.08
C GLU A 92 -20.57 8.97 -21.30
N GLN A 93 -20.12 9.82 -20.36
CA GLN A 93 -20.17 11.28 -20.50
C GLN A 93 -19.34 11.79 -21.69
N ILE A 94 -18.17 11.19 -21.95
CA ILE A 94 -17.33 11.57 -23.08
C ILE A 94 -18.01 11.15 -24.39
N GLN A 95 -18.45 9.90 -24.49
CA GLN A 95 -19.10 9.37 -25.70
C GLN A 95 -20.38 10.13 -26.05
N SER A 96 -21.19 10.53 -25.07
CA SER A 96 -22.40 11.33 -25.32
C SER A 96 -22.11 12.71 -25.90
N LYS A 97 -20.92 13.28 -25.66
CA LYS A 97 -20.48 14.55 -26.27
C LYS A 97 -20.05 14.39 -27.73
N PHE A 98 -19.51 13.24 -28.13
CA PHE A 98 -19.09 12.96 -29.51
C PHE A 98 -20.22 12.48 -30.43
N ARG A 99 -21.37 12.10 -29.87
CA ARG A 99 -22.57 11.68 -30.64
C ARG A 99 -23.51 12.84 -31.00
N LYS A 100 -23.16 14.08 -30.66
CA LYS A 100 -23.86 15.31 -31.08
C LYS A 100 -23.06 16.02 -32.16
#